data_AF-A0A3L6KZB0-F1
#
_entry.id   AF-A0A3L6KZB0-F1
#
_cell.length_a   1.000
_cell.length_b   1.000
_cell.length_c   1.000
_cell.angle_alpha   90.00
_cell.angle_beta   90.00
_cell.angle_gamma   90.00
#
_symmetry.space_group_name_H-M   'P 1'
#
loop_
_entity.id
_entity.type
_entity.pdbx_description
1 polymer ?
#
loop_
_entity_poly.entity_id
_entity_poly.type
_entity_poly.pdbx_seq_one_letter_code
_entity_poly.pdbx_strand_id
1 'polypeptide(L)'
;MDSEEGEFVVYGDCGSAEDAQFDQLVGAIEDFMVNLDQDAMLAKLPPFFSVSDEHERHKIHRELLKRVDADLDEHVLKNCQSIGSMENAVRILESRKEEISEDVLDFVSDGFLDYNIFVEAWEKRDQ
;
A
#
# COMPACT_ATOMS: atom_id res chain seq x y z
N MET A 1 14.87 56.91 -13.17
CA MET A 1 13.52 56.33 -13.09
C MET A 1 13.78 54.85 -12.87
N ASP A 2 13.84 54.47 -11.60
CA ASP A 2 13.86 53.08 -11.18
C ASP A 2 12.58 52.41 -11.68
N SER A 3 12.73 51.42 -12.54
CA SER A 3 11.66 50.51 -12.87
C SER A 3 11.69 49.43 -11.79
N GLU A 4 10.78 49.55 -10.83
CA GLU A 4 10.49 48.50 -9.85
C GLU A 4 10.19 47.20 -10.60
N GLU A 5 11.17 46.29 -10.61
CA GLU A 5 10.96 44.88 -10.93
C GLU A 5 10.03 44.32 -9.85
N GLY A 6 8.73 44.35 -10.14
CA GLY A 6 7.73 43.68 -9.36
C GLY A 6 8.07 42.21 -9.28
N GLU A 7 8.55 41.79 -8.11
CA GLU A 7 8.77 40.42 -7.72
C GLU A 7 7.43 39.67 -7.89
N PHE A 8 7.30 38.94 -8.99
CA PHE A 8 6.21 37.99 -9.17
C PHE A 8 6.47 36.84 -8.21
N VAL A 9 5.94 36.95 -7.00
CA VAL A 9 5.82 35.82 -6.10
C VAL A 9 4.78 34.89 -6.72
N VAL A 10 5.25 33.90 -7.48
CA VAL A 10 4.45 32.73 -7.82
C VAL A 10 4.25 31.99 -6.51
N TYR A 11 3.15 32.28 -5.82
CA TYR A 11 2.58 31.35 -4.85
C TYR A 11 2.16 30.15 -5.69
N GLY A 12 3.06 29.18 -5.84
CA GLY A 12 2.62 27.82 -6.12
C GLY A 12 1.63 27.52 -5.02
N ASP A 13 0.39 27.21 -5.40
CA ASP A 13 -0.62 26.70 -4.48
C ASP A 13 -0.05 25.38 -3.94
N CYS A 14 0.77 25.46 -2.88
CA CYS A 14 1.09 24.32 -2.07
C CYS A 14 -0.26 23.89 -1.54
N GLY A 15 -0.77 22.76 -2.03
CA GLY A 15 -2.10 22.27 -1.74
C GLY A 15 -2.45 22.39 -0.25
N SER A 16 -3.75 22.39 0.01
CA SER A 16 -4.30 22.43 1.36
C SER A 16 -3.64 21.41 2.29
N ALA A 17 -3.77 21.59 3.59
CA ALA A 17 -3.28 20.61 4.56
C ALA A 17 -3.88 19.20 4.33
N GLU A 18 -5.05 19.12 3.70
CA GLU A 18 -5.69 17.88 3.29
C GLU A 18 -4.99 17.24 2.08
N ASP A 19 -4.51 18.04 1.13
CA ASP A 19 -3.72 17.55 -0.01
C ASP A 19 -2.38 16.99 0.46
N ALA A 20 -1.70 17.69 1.36
CA ALA A 20 -0.44 17.20 1.94
C ALA A 20 -0.64 15.91 2.77
N GLN A 21 -1.79 15.74 3.41
CA GLN A 21 -2.14 14.50 4.11
C GLN A 21 -2.40 13.35 3.15
N PHE A 22 -3.16 13.62 2.08
CA PHE A 22 -3.44 12.65 1.04
C PHE A 22 -2.16 12.18 0.34
N ASP A 23 -1.31 13.11 -0.09
CA ASP A 23 -0.03 12.79 -0.74
C ASP A 23 0.89 11.96 0.17
N GLN A 24 0.93 12.28 1.48
CA GLN A 24 1.69 11.48 2.45
C GLN A 24 1.14 10.06 2.59
N LEU A 25 -0.19 9.91 2.60
CA LEU A 25 -0.85 8.61 2.70
C LEU A 25 -0.54 7.74 1.48
N VAL A 26 -0.79 8.27 0.29
CA VAL A 26 -0.55 7.55 -0.97
C VAL A 26 0.94 7.21 -1.08
N GLY A 27 1.82 8.16 -0.81
CA GLY A 27 3.27 7.92 -0.82
C GLY A 27 3.73 6.85 0.17
N ALA A 28 3.11 6.75 1.36
CA ALA A 28 3.43 5.68 2.31
C ALA A 28 2.96 4.31 1.85
N ILE A 29 1.80 4.24 1.17
CA ILE A 29 1.29 2.98 0.60
C ILE A 29 2.17 2.56 -0.57
N GLU A 30 2.52 3.48 -1.47
CA GLU A 30 3.42 3.19 -2.60
C GLU A 30 4.82 2.76 -2.11
N ASP A 31 5.35 3.43 -1.09
CA ASP A 31 6.62 3.03 -0.46
C ASP A 31 6.52 1.61 0.13
N PHE A 32 5.42 1.26 0.78
CA PHE A 32 5.19 -0.09 1.27
C PHE A 32 5.15 -1.11 0.13
N MET A 33 4.41 -0.82 -0.95
CA MET A 33 4.30 -1.68 -2.13
C MET A 33 5.66 -1.96 -2.77
N VAL A 34 6.50 -0.93 -2.91
CA VAL A 34 7.85 -1.05 -3.51
C VAL A 34 8.81 -1.84 -2.62
N ASN A 35 8.69 -1.69 -1.29
CA ASN A 35 9.54 -2.39 -0.33
C ASN A 35 9.00 -3.78 0.07
N LEU A 36 7.86 -4.20 -0.49
CA LEU A 36 7.25 -5.48 -0.14
C LEU A 36 8.07 -6.65 -0.71
N ASP A 37 8.73 -7.39 0.18
CA ASP A 37 9.53 -8.55 -0.19
C ASP A 37 8.65 -9.82 -0.23
N GLN A 38 8.07 -10.07 -1.40
CA GLN A 38 7.25 -11.26 -1.66
C GLN A 38 8.03 -12.56 -1.39
N ASP A 39 9.31 -12.63 -1.77
CA ASP A 39 10.12 -13.83 -1.58
C ASP A 39 10.34 -14.10 -0.08
N ALA A 40 10.63 -13.08 0.72
CA ALA A 40 10.76 -13.20 2.16
C ALA A 40 9.44 -13.58 2.86
N MET A 41 8.30 -13.15 2.31
CA MET A 41 6.99 -13.55 2.81
C MET A 41 6.68 -15.02 2.52
N LEU A 42 6.87 -15.44 1.26
CA LEU A 42 6.73 -16.84 0.85
C LEU A 42 7.72 -17.73 1.60
N ALA A 43 8.91 -17.22 1.94
CA ALA A 43 9.94 -17.94 2.68
C ALA A 43 9.46 -18.48 4.04
N LYS A 44 8.52 -17.77 4.67
CA LYS A 44 7.95 -18.10 6.00
C LYS A 44 6.84 -19.16 5.93
N LEU A 45 6.40 -19.53 4.73
CA LEU A 45 5.34 -20.51 4.53
C LEU A 45 5.90 -21.95 4.58
N PRO A 46 5.06 -22.93 4.96
CA PRO A 46 5.43 -24.33 4.83
C PRO A 46 5.74 -24.68 3.36
N PRO A 47 6.48 -25.76 3.06
CA PRO A 47 6.70 -26.17 1.69
C PRO A 47 5.38 -26.45 0.96
N PHE A 48 5.24 -26.01 -0.28
CA PHE A 48 4.02 -26.15 -1.08
C PHE A 48 3.50 -27.60 -1.11
N PHE A 49 4.40 -28.56 -1.34
CA PHE A 49 4.08 -30.00 -1.40
C PHE A 49 3.65 -30.58 -0.05
N SER A 50 3.90 -29.89 1.06
CA SER A 50 3.45 -30.34 2.40
C SER A 50 1.98 -30.04 2.66
N VAL A 51 1.37 -29.13 1.88
CA VAL A 51 -0.04 -28.75 1.98
C VAL A 51 -0.77 -29.28 0.77
N SER A 52 -1.39 -30.44 0.89
CA SER A 52 -2.09 -31.13 -0.21
C SER A 52 -3.56 -30.73 -0.34
N ASP A 53 -4.13 -30.08 0.68
CA ASP A 53 -5.52 -29.63 0.69
C ASP A 53 -5.67 -28.19 0.18
N GLU A 54 -6.58 -27.98 -0.76
CA GLU A 54 -6.84 -26.66 -1.36
C GLU A 54 -7.46 -25.68 -0.34
N HIS A 55 -8.29 -26.17 0.57
CA HIS A 55 -8.89 -25.32 1.59
C HIS A 55 -7.84 -24.79 2.58
N GLU A 56 -6.86 -25.62 2.95
CA GLU A 56 -5.70 -25.20 3.74
C GLU A 56 -4.85 -24.16 2.99
N ARG A 57 -4.62 -24.31 1.68
CA ARG A 57 -3.88 -23.32 0.88
C ARG A 57 -4.60 -21.96 0.85
N HIS A 58 -5.92 -21.95 0.65
CA HIS A 58 -6.73 -20.74 0.75
C HIS A 58 -6.73 -20.11 2.15
N LYS A 59 -6.63 -20.92 3.20
CA LYS A 59 -6.49 -20.40 4.56
C LYS A 59 -5.15 -19.70 4.73
N ILE A 60 -4.06 -20.33 4.29
CA ILE A 60 -2.71 -19.75 4.36
C ILE A 60 -2.64 -18.44 3.57
N HIS A 61 -3.21 -18.41 2.35
CA HIS A 61 -3.28 -17.20 1.54
C HIS A 61 -4.01 -16.06 2.27
N ARG A 62 -5.18 -16.33 2.85
CA ARG A 62 -5.93 -15.33 3.64
C ARG A 62 -5.20 -14.89 4.90
N GLU A 63 -4.47 -15.79 5.56
CA GLU A 63 -3.64 -15.44 6.71
C GLU A 63 -2.43 -14.58 6.30
N LEU A 64 -1.87 -14.81 5.11
CA LEU A 64 -0.80 -13.99 4.56
C LEU A 64 -1.32 -12.58 4.25
N LEU A 65 -2.43 -12.45 3.52
CA LEU A 65 -3.03 -11.15 3.20
C LEU A 65 -3.30 -10.33 4.46
N LYS A 66 -3.91 -10.93 5.48
CA LYS A 66 -4.14 -10.25 6.78
C LYS A 66 -2.88 -9.76 7.47
N ARG A 67 -1.75 -10.45 7.28
CA ARG A 67 -0.46 -10.00 7.83
C ARG A 67 0.07 -8.82 7.04
N VAL A 68 -0.03 -8.87 5.71
CA VAL A 68 0.36 -7.76 4.83
C VAL A 68 -0.48 -6.51 5.14
N ASP A 69 -1.79 -6.66 5.31
CA ASP A 69 -2.69 -5.55 5.68
C ASP A 69 -2.29 -4.94 7.04
N ALA A 70 -1.98 -5.77 8.03
CA ALA A 70 -1.53 -5.30 9.33
C ALA A 70 -0.15 -4.60 9.28
N ASP A 71 0.76 -5.11 8.45
CA ASP A 71 2.08 -4.50 8.24
C ASP A 71 1.94 -3.16 7.49
N LEU A 72 1.00 -3.05 6.53
CA LEU A 72 0.65 -1.82 5.83
C LEU A 72 0.08 -0.78 6.79
N ASP A 73 -0.91 -1.15 7.61
CA ASP A 73 -1.50 -0.28 8.62
C ASP A 73 -0.43 0.28 9.57
N GLU A 74 0.49 -0.58 10.02
CA GLU A 74 1.60 -0.16 10.87
C GLU A 74 2.55 0.79 10.14
N HIS A 75 2.87 0.52 8.87
CA HIS A 75 3.73 1.36 8.06
C HIS A 75 3.12 2.74 7.82
N VAL A 76 1.83 2.80 7.49
CA VAL A 76 1.09 4.06 7.30
C VAL A 76 1.08 4.85 8.61
N LEU A 77 0.73 4.24 9.74
CA LEU A 77 0.70 4.96 11.03
C LEU A 77 2.09 5.44 11.48
N LYS A 78 3.16 4.73 11.11
CA LYS A 78 4.55 5.14 11.41
C LYS A 78 5.01 6.31 10.55
N ASN A 79 4.66 6.32 9.26
CA ASN A 79 5.16 7.28 8.28
C ASN A 79 4.23 8.48 8.07
N CYS A 80 2.94 8.36 8.40
CA CYS A 80 1.94 9.41 8.28
C CYS A 80 1.49 9.90 9.66
N GLN A 81 2.32 10.69 10.34
CA GLN A 81 1.96 11.28 11.66
C GLN A 81 0.74 12.20 11.61
N SER A 82 0.41 12.68 10.41
CA SER A 82 -0.75 13.52 10.13
C SER A 82 -2.07 12.73 10.14
N ILE A 83 -2.00 11.40 10.08
CA ILE A 83 -3.14 10.48 10.13
C ILE A 83 -3.31 9.96 11.55
N GLY A 84 -4.34 10.42 12.24
CA GLY A 84 -4.61 10.05 13.63
C GLY A 84 -5.11 8.61 13.81
N SER A 85 -5.63 7.96 12.76
CA SER A 85 -6.10 6.57 12.78
C SER A 85 -6.29 6.02 11.36
N MET A 86 -6.28 4.69 11.22
CA MET A 86 -6.58 4.05 9.93
C MET A 86 -8.02 4.29 9.44
N GLU A 87 -8.99 4.50 10.35
CA GLU A 87 -10.32 4.95 9.93
C GLU A 87 -10.28 6.28 9.18
N ASN A 88 -9.38 7.18 9.59
CA ASN A 88 -9.18 8.45 8.91
C ASN A 88 -8.47 8.26 7.57
N ALA A 89 -7.48 7.35 7.50
CA ALA A 89 -6.79 7.00 6.27
C ALA A 89 -7.77 6.46 5.21
N VAL A 90 -8.60 5.48 5.58
CA VAL A 90 -9.60 4.88 4.68
C VAL A 90 -10.57 5.94 4.16
N ARG A 91 -11.07 6.82 5.03
CA ARG A 91 -11.97 7.91 4.61
C ARG A 91 -11.31 8.86 3.60
N ILE A 92 -10.05 9.21 3.83
CA ILE A 92 -9.29 10.07 2.92
C ILE A 92 -9.14 9.38 1.57
N LEU A 93 -8.73 8.11 1.53
CA LEU A 93 -8.60 7.31 0.31
C LEU A 93 -9.93 7.18 -0.44
N GLU A 94 -11.02 6.85 0.26
CA GLU A 94 -12.35 6.72 -0.36
C GLU A 94 -12.85 8.04 -0.97
N SER A 95 -12.61 9.16 -0.28
CA SER A 95 -13.07 10.48 -0.71
C SER A 95 -12.36 10.98 -1.97
N ARG A 96 -11.16 10.47 -2.25
CA ARG A 96 -10.26 10.92 -3.33
C ARG A 96 -9.76 9.76 -4.19
N LYS A 97 -10.50 8.66 -4.23
CA LYS A 97 -10.10 7.45 -4.98
C LYS A 97 -9.83 7.72 -6.47
N GLU A 98 -10.47 8.72 -7.05
CA GLU A 98 -10.29 9.10 -8.46
C GLU A 98 -8.91 9.73 -8.73
N GLU A 99 -8.19 10.15 -7.68
CA GLU A 99 -6.85 10.73 -7.75
C GLU A 99 -5.74 9.69 -7.47
N ILE A 100 -6.13 8.47 -7.07
CA ILE A 100 -5.22 7.38 -6.73
C ILE A 100 -4.97 6.53 -7.98
N SER A 101 -3.74 6.01 -8.14
CA SER A 101 -3.44 5.05 -9.20
C SER A 101 -4.26 3.76 -9.01
N GLU A 102 -4.63 3.13 -10.13
CA GLU A 102 -5.37 1.85 -10.12
C GLU A 102 -4.58 0.78 -9.34
N ASP A 103 -3.26 0.74 -9.49
CA ASP A 103 -2.38 -0.19 -8.77
C ASP A 103 -2.49 -0.06 -7.23
N VAL A 104 -2.55 1.16 -6.71
CA VAL A 104 -2.67 1.41 -5.26
C VAL A 104 -4.07 1.07 -4.77
N LEU A 105 -5.11 1.35 -5.56
CA LEU A 105 -6.49 0.98 -5.23
C LEU A 105 -6.70 -0.53 -5.21
N ASP A 106 -6.16 -1.23 -6.20
CA ASP A 106 -6.21 -2.69 -6.30
C ASP A 106 -5.47 -3.32 -5.13
N PHE A 107 -4.28 -2.81 -4.80
CA PHE A 107 -3.51 -3.28 -3.66
C PHE A 107 -4.27 -3.17 -2.32
N VAL A 108 -4.95 -2.04 -2.09
CA VAL A 108 -5.71 -1.80 -0.85
C VAL A 108 -7.04 -2.54 -0.83
N SER A 109 -7.68 -2.76 -1.99
CA SER A 109 -9.04 -3.33 -2.07
C SER A 109 -9.04 -4.85 -2.25
N ASP A 110 -8.23 -5.34 -3.18
CA ASP A 110 -8.19 -6.76 -3.58
C ASP A 110 -6.98 -7.48 -2.96
N GLY A 111 -6.03 -6.71 -2.41
CA GLY A 111 -4.84 -7.19 -1.73
C GLY A 111 -3.63 -7.31 -2.66
N PHE A 112 -2.47 -7.57 -2.06
CA PHE A 112 -1.20 -7.62 -2.78
C PHE A 112 -1.09 -8.75 -3.83
N LEU A 113 -1.79 -9.87 -3.63
CA LEU A 113 -1.52 -11.08 -4.40
C LEU A 113 -2.78 -11.92 -4.61
N ASP A 114 -3.21 -12.05 -5.88
CA ASP A 114 -4.27 -12.98 -6.26
C ASP A 114 -3.92 -14.42 -5.84
N TYR A 115 -4.94 -15.22 -5.52
CA TYR A 115 -4.73 -16.59 -5.07
C TYR A 115 -3.98 -17.45 -6.10
N ASN A 116 -4.26 -17.31 -7.40
CA ASN A 116 -3.60 -18.12 -8.42
C ASN A 116 -2.12 -17.72 -8.55
N ILE A 117 -1.83 -16.42 -8.50
CA ILE A 117 -0.46 -15.89 -8.53
C ILE A 117 0.30 -16.34 -7.28
N PHE A 118 -0.36 -16.29 -6.11
CA PHE A 118 0.18 -16.80 -4.85
C PHE A 118 0.57 -18.26 -4.93
N VAL A 119 -0.32 -19.12 -5.42
CA VAL A 119 -0.07 -20.56 -5.54
C VAL A 119 1.09 -20.83 -6.50
N GLU A 120 1.12 -20.16 -7.66
CA GLU A 120 2.18 -20.33 -8.64
C GLU A 120 3.55 -19.88 -8.09
N ALA A 121 3.59 -18.74 -7.42
CA ALA A 121 4.82 -18.23 -6.81
C ALA A 121 5.31 -19.12 -5.66
N TRP A 122 4.40 -19.63 -4.84
CA TRP A 122 4.72 -20.53 -3.74
C TRP A 122 5.23 -21.88 -4.25
N GLU A 123 4.63 -22.44 -5.30
CA GLU A 123 5.10 -23.67 -5.93
C GLU A 123 6.49 -23.48 -6.56
N LYS A 124 6.73 -22.39 -7.29
CA LYS A 124 8.02 -22.07 -7.93
C LYS A 124 9.17 -21.93 -6.93
N ARG A 125 8.89 -21.41 -5.74
CA ARG A 125 9.90 -21.24 -4.67
C ARG A 125 10.46 -22.59 -4.19
N ASP A 126 9.64 -23.64 -4.20
CA ASP A 126 9.99 -24.97 -3.69
C ASP A 126 10.44 -25.96 -4.79
N GLN A 127 10.61 -25.48 -6.05
CA GLN A 127 11.21 -26.23 -7.16
C GLN A 127 12.73 -26.02 -7.22
#